data_AF-D0LJA0-F1
#
_entry.id   AF-D0LJA0-F1
#
_cell.length_a   1.000
_cell.length_b   1.000
_cell.length_c   1.000
_cell.angle_alpha   90.00
_cell.angle_beta   90.00
_cell.angle_gamma   90.00
#
_symmetry.space_group_name_H-M   'P 1'
#
loop_
_entity.id
_entity.type
_entity.pdbx_description
1 polymer ?
#
loop_
_entity_poly.entity_id
_entity_poly.type
_entity_poly.pdbx_seq_one_letter_code
_entity_poly.pdbx_strand_id
1 'polypeptide(L)'
;MLYHLYEWNHAAMAPLRAVTHTTQVLLDNPYNLLARTPLGRMTKAACEVFERATRRYGKPAFGLHETVRDGHRGSVSEDVVKSMPFCDLIHFRRAWHMEGAANSGRGAQDDPKVLIVAPMSGHYATLLRGTVAAMLPEHDVYITDWRDARVVPANQGAFGLEDYIEYVMKCLQHIGPGAHVLAVCQPGPAVLAATAILAARGDEAQPASMVLMGSPIDPRRSPTVPNNLATTRPLRWFERNVITRVPPPHPGFMRRVYPGFLQLTGFMTMNLDRHFDAQVKLFNNLVEGDGESAEAHRRFYDEYLSVMDLTAEFYLETIRVIFQEHALPRGEMKFRDELVDPSAIEKTALMTVEGEKDDISGIGQTQAAHDLCTGIPDSKQLDYIQPGVGHYGVFNGSRWRNEIQPRVRDFIRANR
;
A
#
# COMPACT_ATOMS: atom_id res chain seq x y z
N MET A 1 -5.08 9.76 -25.78
CA MET A 1 -5.52 11.19 -25.80
C MET A 1 -5.68 11.75 -24.40
N LEU A 2 -6.42 11.09 -23.49
CA LEU A 2 -6.66 11.61 -22.14
C LEU A 2 -5.40 11.86 -21.31
N TYR A 3 -4.39 10.96 -21.33
CA TYR A 3 -3.12 11.18 -20.63
C TYR A 3 -2.38 12.42 -21.18
N HIS A 4 -2.26 12.55 -22.50
CA HIS A 4 -1.65 13.74 -23.11
C HIS A 4 -2.38 15.03 -22.72
N LEU A 5 -3.72 15.03 -22.74
CA LEU A 5 -4.52 16.17 -22.30
C LEU A 5 -4.31 16.49 -20.81
N TYR A 6 -4.20 15.46 -19.97
CA TYR A 6 -3.91 15.61 -18.55
C TYR A 6 -2.53 16.25 -18.30
N GLU A 7 -1.48 15.77 -18.98
CA GLU A 7 -0.14 16.36 -18.88
C GLU A 7 -0.08 17.77 -19.48
N TRP A 8 -0.79 18.03 -20.59
CA TRP A 8 -0.89 19.37 -21.17
C TRP A 8 -1.61 20.36 -20.25
N ASN A 9 -2.72 19.96 -19.64
CA ASN A 9 -3.40 20.79 -18.64
C ASN A 9 -2.50 21.07 -17.44
N HIS A 10 -1.76 20.08 -16.95
CA HIS A 10 -0.81 20.29 -15.85
C HIS A 10 0.32 21.25 -16.24
N ALA A 11 0.87 21.12 -17.45
CA ALA A 11 1.89 22.02 -17.96
C ALA A 11 1.35 23.45 -18.14
N ALA A 12 0.14 23.60 -18.69
CA ALA A 12 -0.51 24.89 -18.90
C ALA A 12 -0.83 25.62 -17.58
N MET A 13 -1.12 24.89 -16.50
CA MET A 13 -1.37 25.46 -15.18
C MET A 13 -0.10 25.81 -14.40
N ALA A 14 1.10 25.44 -14.88
CA ALA A 14 2.35 25.69 -14.15
C ALA A 14 2.63 27.18 -13.86
N PRO A 15 2.42 28.12 -14.80
CA PRO A 15 2.62 29.54 -14.53
C PRO A 15 1.64 30.08 -13.47
N LEU A 16 0.37 29.67 -13.54
CA LEU A 16 -0.65 30.07 -12.57
C LEU A 16 -0.32 29.56 -11.17
N ARG A 17 0.14 28.30 -11.05
CA ARG A 17 0.62 27.76 -9.76
C ARG A 17 1.80 28.52 -9.21
N ALA A 18 2.75 28.94 -10.05
CA ALA A 18 3.88 29.75 -9.60
C ALA A 18 3.40 31.09 -9.01
N VAL A 19 2.44 31.75 -9.66
CA VAL A 19 1.81 32.98 -9.14
C VAL A 19 1.08 32.73 -7.82
N THR A 20 0.30 31.65 -7.72
CA THR A 20 -0.40 31.27 -6.48
C THR A 20 0.57 31.01 -5.34
N HIS A 21 1.65 30.26 -5.58
CA HIS A 21 2.68 29.99 -4.57
C HIS A 21 3.36 31.28 -4.10
N THR A 22 3.77 32.16 -5.03
CA THR A 22 4.34 33.47 -4.67
C THR A 22 3.35 34.32 -3.85
N THR A 23 2.07 34.28 -4.21
CA THR A 23 1.01 35.00 -3.47
C THR A 23 0.85 34.46 -2.06
N GLN A 24 0.89 33.14 -1.87
CA GLN A 24 0.85 32.50 -0.56
C GLN A 24 2.05 32.91 0.29
N VAL A 25 3.28 32.82 -0.25
CA VAL A 25 4.50 33.24 0.47
C VAL A 25 4.40 34.70 0.94
N LEU A 26 3.86 35.59 0.10
CA LEU A 26 3.64 36.99 0.48
C LEU A 26 2.58 37.15 1.57
N LEU A 27 1.50 36.37 1.54
CA LEU A 27 0.42 36.40 2.53
C LEU A 27 0.77 35.64 3.83
N ASP A 28 1.72 34.72 3.81
CA ASP A 28 2.23 34.02 4.99
C ASP A 28 3.27 34.84 5.77
N ASN A 29 3.79 35.91 5.16
CA ASN A 29 4.72 36.80 5.82
C ASN A 29 4.03 37.51 7.01
N PRO A 30 4.51 37.33 8.27
CA PRO A 30 3.89 37.89 9.46
C PRO A 30 3.87 39.43 9.50
N TYR A 31 4.71 40.08 8.68
CA TYR A 31 4.79 41.53 8.50
C TYR A 31 3.83 42.06 7.42
N ASN A 32 3.12 41.19 6.70
CA ASN A 32 2.12 41.61 5.71
C ASN A 32 0.80 41.96 6.41
N LEU A 33 0.50 43.25 6.54
CA LEU A 33 -0.75 43.73 7.15
C LEU A 33 -2.00 43.34 6.34
N LEU A 34 -1.89 43.18 5.02
CA LEU A 34 -3.01 42.76 4.17
C LEU A 34 -3.44 41.32 4.49
N ALA A 35 -2.50 40.44 4.87
CA ALA A 35 -2.80 39.05 5.24
C ALA A 35 -3.77 38.94 6.44
N ARG A 36 -3.80 39.95 7.31
CA ARG A 36 -4.66 40.01 8.50
C ARG A 36 -6.05 40.57 8.21
N THR A 37 -6.30 41.06 6.99
CA THR A 37 -7.62 41.56 6.59
C THR A 37 -8.55 40.41 6.18
N PRO A 38 -9.89 40.59 6.23
CA PRO A 38 -10.83 39.61 5.70
C PRO A 38 -10.56 39.26 4.22
N LEU A 39 -10.19 40.25 3.40
CA LEU A 39 -9.83 40.05 2.00
C LEU A 39 -8.54 39.23 1.84
N GLY A 40 -7.51 39.50 2.66
CA GLY A 40 -6.27 38.72 2.65
C GLY A 40 -6.47 37.27 3.08
N ARG A 41 -7.27 37.02 4.12
CA ARG A 41 -7.66 35.66 4.52
C ARG A 41 -8.45 34.92 3.44
N MET A 42 -9.40 35.60 2.79
CA MET A 42 -10.18 35.03 1.69
C MET A 42 -9.28 34.72 0.48
N THR A 43 -8.37 35.61 0.14
CA THR A 43 -7.39 35.41 -0.95
C THR A 43 -6.47 34.24 -0.64
N LYS A 44 -5.97 34.13 0.60
CA LYS A 44 -5.16 33.00 1.06
C LYS A 44 -5.92 31.67 0.92
N ALA A 45 -7.16 31.62 1.40
CA ALA A 45 -8.00 30.43 1.27
C ALA A 45 -8.28 30.06 -0.20
N ALA A 46 -8.53 31.05 -1.07
CA ALA A 46 -8.70 30.83 -2.50
C ALA A 46 -7.41 30.29 -3.16
N CYS A 47 -6.25 30.82 -2.77
CA CYS A 47 -4.95 30.31 -3.21
C CYS A 47 -4.71 28.88 -2.72
N GLU A 48 -5.05 28.55 -1.47
CA GLU A 48 -4.95 27.20 -0.92
C GLU A 48 -5.87 26.21 -1.67
N VAL A 49 -7.10 26.60 -1.97
CA VAL A 49 -8.03 25.79 -2.77
C VAL A 49 -7.50 25.58 -4.19
N PHE A 50 -7.02 26.64 -4.84
CA PHE A 50 -6.46 26.56 -6.19
C PHE A 50 -5.19 25.71 -6.25
N GLU A 51 -4.28 25.88 -5.29
CA GLU A 51 -3.06 25.07 -5.18
C GLU A 51 -3.44 23.60 -5.04
N ARG A 52 -4.28 23.24 -4.06
CA ARG A 52 -4.74 21.86 -3.86
C ARG A 52 -5.44 21.27 -5.08
N ALA A 53 -6.25 22.06 -5.79
CA ALA A 53 -6.98 21.60 -6.97
C ALA A 53 -6.08 21.40 -8.20
N THR A 54 -4.93 22.08 -8.29
CA THR A 54 -4.07 22.08 -9.48
C THR A 54 -2.69 21.44 -9.26
N ARG A 55 -2.34 21.11 -8.02
CA ARG A 55 -1.06 20.51 -7.64
C ARG A 55 -0.91 19.12 -8.23
N ARG A 56 0.31 18.82 -8.70
CA ARG A 56 0.74 17.43 -8.95
C ARG A 56 1.24 16.83 -7.63
N TYR A 57 0.54 15.82 -7.15
CA TYR A 57 0.94 15.09 -5.96
C TYR A 57 2.04 14.09 -6.32
N GLY A 58 3.28 14.42 -5.95
CA GLY A 58 4.44 13.54 -6.10
C GLY A 58 4.45 12.45 -5.03
N LYS A 59 5.43 11.55 -5.11
CA LYS A 59 5.67 10.54 -4.08
C LYS A 59 5.99 11.22 -2.72
N PRO A 60 5.20 10.99 -1.67
CA PRO A 60 5.48 11.52 -0.34
C PRO A 60 6.70 10.81 0.28
N ALA A 61 7.32 11.42 1.29
CA ALA A 61 8.32 10.77 2.13
C ALA A 61 7.63 10.03 3.28
N PHE A 62 8.20 8.94 3.81
CA PHE A 62 7.69 8.34 5.05
C PHE A 62 7.80 9.34 6.20
N GLY A 63 8.93 10.04 6.32
CA GLY A 63 9.09 11.12 7.31
C GLY A 63 9.06 10.60 8.75
N LEU A 64 9.48 9.35 8.94
CA LEU A 64 9.59 8.71 10.25
C LEU A 64 11.02 8.89 10.74
N HIS A 65 11.27 9.96 11.49
CA HIS A 65 12.61 10.31 11.98
C HIS A 65 12.90 9.76 13.38
N GLU A 66 11.87 9.42 14.14
CA GLU A 66 11.98 8.93 15.51
C GLU A 66 10.97 7.82 15.79
N THR A 67 11.29 6.96 16.75
CA THR A 67 10.40 5.97 17.34
C THR A 67 10.60 5.93 18.86
N VAL A 68 9.62 5.39 19.58
CA VAL A 68 9.65 5.31 21.05
C VAL A 68 9.31 3.89 21.49
N ARG A 69 10.13 3.32 22.37
CA ARG A 69 9.89 2.04 23.03
C ARG A 69 10.19 2.18 24.51
N ASP A 70 9.25 1.77 25.37
CA ASP A 70 9.43 1.78 26.83
C ASP A 70 9.96 3.13 27.38
N GLY A 71 9.47 4.25 26.81
CA GLY A 71 9.90 5.61 27.18
C GLY A 71 11.24 6.07 26.57
N HIS A 72 11.99 5.19 25.91
CA HIS A 72 13.25 5.50 25.26
C HIS A 72 13.04 5.94 23.81
N ARG A 73 13.70 7.02 23.40
CA ARG A 73 13.66 7.52 22.01
C ARG A 73 14.76 6.87 21.18
N GLY A 74 14.41 6.47 19.96
CA GLY A 74 15.35 6.05 18.94
C GLY A 74 15.20 6.90 17.69
N SER A 75 16.32 7.24 17.06
CA SER A 75 16.31 7.83 15.72
C SER A 75 16.04 6.75 14.67
N VAL A 76 15.38 7.14 13.58
CA VAL A 76 15.01 6.26 12.48
C VAL A 76 15.56 6.83 11.16
N SER A 77 16.23 5.98 10.39
CA SER A 77 16.72 6.30 9.04
C SER A 77 16.19 5.31 8.01
N GLU A 78 15.89 5.82 6.82
CA GLU A 78 15.41 5.03 5.68
C GLU A 78 16.61 4.62 4.81
N ASP A 79 16.82 3.32 4.62
CA ASP A 79 17.91 2.78 3.81
C ASP A 79 17.37 1.88 2.71
N VAL A 80 17.69 2.17 1.44
CA VAL A 80 17.40 1.26 0.33
C VAL A 80 18.42 0.12 0.36
N VAL A 81 18.00 -1.04 0.86
CA VAL A 81 18.88 -2.21 1.05
C VAL A 81 18.91 -3.14 -0.17
N LYS A 82 17.88 -3.07 -1.02
CA LYS A 82 17.84 -3.75 -2.32
C LYS A 82 17.06 -2.91 -3.31
N SER A 83 17.62 -2.69 -4.50
CA SER A 83 16.94 -1.97 -5.58
C SER A 83 16.68 -2.90 -6.75
N MET A 84 15.44 -2.93 -7.21
CA MET A 84 14.98 -3.66 -8.39
C MET A 84 14.23 -2.66 -9.30
N PRO A 85 14.15 -2.90 -10.63
CA PRO A 85 13.62 -1.91 -11.56
C PRO A 85 12.24 -1.30 -11.22
N PHE A 86 11.37 -2.08 -10.58
CA PHE A 86 10.00 -1.69 -10.20
C PHE A 86 9.78 -1.55 -8.69
N CYS A 87 10.80 -1.80 -7.86
CA CYS A 87 10.65 -1.79 -6.41
C CYS A 87 11.97 -1.53 -5.72
N ASP A 88 11.97 -0.65 -4.73
CA ASP A 88 13.02 -0.58 -3.73
C ASP A 88 12.55 -1.31 -2.46
N LEU A 89 13.46 -2.05 -1.83
CA LEU A 89 13.26 -2.57 -0.48
C LEU A 89 13.88 -1.57 0.50
N ILE A 90 13.03 -0.92 1.29
CA ILE A 90 13.46 0.06 2.29
C ILE A 90 13.54 -0.63 3.65
N HIS A 91 14.65 -0.43 4.35
CA HIS A 91 14.88 -0.81 5.73
C HIS A 91 14.82 0.44 6.61
N PHE A 92 14.02 0.40 7.67
CA PHE A 92 13.98 1.48 8.66
C PHE A 92 14.94 1.16 9.80
N ARG A 93 16.20 1.61 9.68
CA ARG A 93 17.20 1.40 10.73
C ARG A 93 16.87 2.25 11.95
N ARG A 94 16.90 1.61 13.12
CA ARG A 94 16.66 2.25 14.42
C ARG A 94 17.97 2.37 15.19
N ALA A 95 18.27 3.55 15.71
CA ALA A 95 19.38 3.79 16.63
C ALA A 95 18.84 4.36 17.95
N TRP A 96 18.85 3.53 19.00
CA TRP A 96 18.33 3.88 20.31
C TRP A 96 19.30 4.75 21.11
N HIS A 97 18.81 5.86 21.68
CA HIS A 97 19.58 6.70 22.58
C HIS A 97 19.42 6.15 24.01
N MET A 98 20.39 5.33 24.46
CA MET A 98 20.43 4.82 25.84
C MET A 98 21.52 5.58 26.61
N GLU A 99 21.15 6.47 27.53
CA GLU A 99 22.06 6.98 28.55
C GLU A 99 22.11 6.00 29.73
N GLY A 100 23.31 5.52 30.08
CA GLY A 100 23.59 4.95 31.41
C GLY A 100 23.16 3.50 31.71
N ALA A 101 22.43 2.81 30.81
CA ALA A 101 22.15 1.39 30.99
C ALA A 101 23.04 0.54 30.08
N ALA A 102 23.95 -0.22 30.70
CA ALA A 102 24.61 -1.34 30.06
C ALA A 102 23.55 -2.22 29.39
N ASN A 103 23.62 -2.32 28.06
CA ASN A 103 23.17 -3.45 27.23
C ASN A 103 22.20 -4.40 27.96
N SER A 104 20.95 -3.98 28.20
CA SER A 104 19.90 -4.98 28.36
C SER A 104 19.87 -5.66 27.00
N GLY A 105 20.35 -6.91 26.92
CA GLY A 105 20.68 -7.62 25.68
C GLY A 105 19.51 -7.94 24.76
N ARG A 106 18.69 -6.93 24.44
CA ARG A 106 17.68 -6.85 23.40
C ARG A 106 18.00 -5.60 22.60
N GLY A 107 19.13 -5.63 21.90
CA GLY A 107 19.43 -4.59 20.93
C GLY A 107 18.39 -4.59 19.81
N ALA A 108 18.35 -3.54 18.99
CA ALA A 108 17.55 -3.54 17.76
C ALA A 108 17.79 -4.79 16.86
N GLN A 109 18.92 -5.48 17.08
CA GLN A 109 19.35 -6.73 16.44
C GLN A 109 18.55 -7.99 16.83
N ASP A 110 17.79 -7.99 17.94
CA ASP A 110 17.03 -9.16 18.42
C ASP A 110 15.50 -9.05 18.19
N ASP A 111 15.05 -7.92 17.63
CA ASP A 111 13.64 -7.74 17.26
C ASP A 111 13.33 -8.54 15.98
N PRO A 112 12.08 -9.04 15.81
CA PRO A 112 11.74 -9.83 14.63
C PRO A 112 11.84 -8.96 13.38
N LYS A 113 12.46 -9.49 12.32
CA LYS A 113 12.50 -8.85 11.02
C LYS A 113 11.15 -8.99 10.35
N VAL A 114 10.52 -7.89 9.96
CA VAL A 114 9.19 -7.90 9.33
C VAL A 114 9.25 -7.22 7.97
N LEU A 115 8.92 -7.97 6.92
CA LEU A 115 8.64 -7.44 5.59
C LEU A 115 7.18 -7.01 5.51
N ILE A 116 6.94 -5.72 5.40
CA ILE A 116 5.64 -5.15 5.03
C ILE A 116 5.58 -5.11 3.49
N VAL A 117 4.64 -5.84 2.90
CA VAL A 117 4.39 -5.80 1.47
C VAL A 117 3.28 -4.79 1.22
N ALA A 118 3.65 -3.61 0.73
CA ALA A 118 2.73 -2.54 0.43
C ALA A 118 1.90 -2.87 -0.83
N PRO A 119 0.61 -2.47 -0.89
CA PRO A 119 -0.19 -2.68 -2.08
C PRO A 119 0.31 -1.83 -3.25
N MET A 120 0.22 -2.37 -4.46
CA MET A 120 0.45 -1.62 -5.70
C MET A 120 -0.90 -1.22 -6.33
N SER A 121 -1.85 -0.76 -5.50
CA SER A 121 -3.22 -0.36 -5.88
C SER A 121 -3.31 1.14 -6.21
N GLY A 122 -2.33 1.64 -6.96
CA GLY A 122 -2.29 3.03 -7.43
C GLY A 122 -1.69 4.04 -6.48
N HIS A 123 -1.24 3.64 -5.27
CA HIS A 123 -0.70 4.52 -4.26
C HIS A 123 0.72 4.11 -3.85
N TYR A 124 1.50 5.07 -3.36
CA TYR A 124 2.84 4.79 -2.84
C TYR A 124 2.80 4.07 -1.48
N ALA A 125 3.89 3.37 -1.14
CA ALA A 125 4.02 2.63 0.12
C ALA A 125 3.87 3.52 1.38
N THR A 126 4.06 4.83 1.22
CA THR A 126 3.83 5.85 2.26
C THR A 126 2.38 5.95 2.73
N LEU A 127 1.42 5.38 2.00
CA LEU A 127 0.06 5.15 2.50
C LEU A 127 0.05 4.27 3.77
N LEU A 128 1.04 3.40 3.93
CA LEU A 128 1.27 2.57 5.12
C LEU A 128 2.20 3.24 6.15
N ARG A 129 2.44 4.56 6.07
CA ARG A 129 3.27 5.30 7.04
C ARG A 129 2.84 5.03 8.49
N GLY A 130 1.54 5.03 8.76
CA GLY A 130 0.99 4.73 10.09
C GLY A 130 1.22 3.27 10.51
N THR A 131 1.16 2.34 9.55
CA THR A 131 1.46 0.92 9.75
C THR A 131 2.93 0.74 10.15
N VAL A 132 3.85 1.32 9.37
CA VAL A 132 5.30 1.29 9.66
C VAL A 132 5.57 1.91 11.02
N ALA A 133 5.05 3.12 11.29
CA ALA A 133 5.24 3.83 12.55
C ALA A 133 4.84 3.00 13.78
N ALA A 134 3.75 2.24 13.68
CA ALA A 134 3.26 1.39 14.77
C ALA A 134 4.09 0.10 14.94
N MET A 135 4.74 -0.39 13.89
CA MET A 135 5.58 -1.58 13.94
C MET A 135 6.99 -1.27 14.46
N LEU A 136 7.51 -0.07 14.16
CA LEU A 136 8.87 0.38 14.50
C LEU A 136 9.29 0.23 15.96
N PRO A 137 8.44 0.40 16.99
CA PRO A 137 8.89 0.24 18.37
C PRO A 137 9.46 -1.17 18.65
N GLU A 138 8.90 -2.20 18.03
CA GLU A 138 9.10 -3.59 18.46
C GLU A 138 9.60 -4.55 17.38
N HIS A 139 9.82 -4.06 16.16
CA HIS A 139 10.22 -4.87 14.99
C HIS A 139 11.34 -4.21 14.19
N ASP A 140 12.16 -5.04 13.53
CA ASP A 140 13.08 -4.58 12.50
C ASP A 140 12.34 -4.52 11.16
N VAL A 141 11.95 -3.32 10.72
CA VAL A 141 10.93 -3.14 9.67
C VAL A 141 11.54 -2.92 8.30
N TYR A 142 11.08 -3.70 7.33
CA TYR A 142 11.33 -3.55 5.91
C TYR A 142 10.01 -3.31 5.18
N ILE A 143 10.02 -2.53 4.10
CA ILE A 143 8.83 -2.33 3.26
C ILE A 143 9.17 -2.37 1.77
N THR A 144 8.29 -2.98 0.96
CA THR A 144 8.34 -2.88 -0.49
C THR A 144 7.83 -1.51 -0.94
N ASP A 145 8.66 -0.76 -1.65
CA ASP A 145 8.34 0.55 -2.16
C ASP A 145 8.32 0.54 -3.70
N TRP A 146 7.13 0.34 -4.24
CA TRP A 146 6.89 0.19 -5.67
C TRP A 146 7.12 1.50 -6.42
N ARG A 147 7.69 1.38 -7.62
CA ARG A 147 8.01 2.52 -8.47
C ARG A 147 6.87 2.80 -9.44
N ASP A 148 6.58 4.09 -9.61
CA ASP A 148 5.63 4.57 -10.61
C ASP A 148 6.05 4.13 -12.01
N ALA A 149 5.20 3.37 -12.69
CA ALA A 149 5.54 2.72 -13.96
C ALA A 149 5.95 3.75 -15.04
N ARG A 150 5.49 5.00 -14.96
CA ARG A 150 5.90 6.03 -15.93
C ARG A 150 7.37 6.45 -15.80
N VAL A 151 7.98 6.28 -14.62
CA VAL A 151 9.39 6.62 -14.41
C VAL A 151 10.33 5.43 -14.59
N VAL A 152 9.79 4.22 -14.77
CA VAL A 152 10.60 3.02 -15.06
C VAL A 152 10.89 2.94 -16.56
N PRO A 153 12.17 2.98 -17.00
CA PRO A 153 12.51 2.95 -18.41
C PRO A 153 11.90 1.76 -19.16
N ALA A 154 11.50 1.97 -20.42
CA ALA A 154 10.85 0.93 -21.22
C ALA A 154 11.75 -0.30 -21.46
N ASN A 155 13.08 -0.12 -21.46
CA ASN A 155 14.05 -1.22 -21.63
C ASN A 155 14.19 -2.12 -20.39
N GLN A 156 13.56 -1.80 -19.25
CA GLN A 156 13.52 -2.65 -18.06
C GLN A 156 12.47 -3.77 -18.15
N GLY A 157 11.85 -3.96 -19.31
CA GLY A 157 10.91 -5.05 -19.56
C GLY A 157 9.50 -4.79 -19.02
N ALA A 158 8.67 -5.84 -19.10
CA ALA A 158 7.34 -5.86 -18.51
C ALA A 158 7.42 -6.12 -17.00
N PHE A 159 6.32 -5.86 -16.30
CA PHE A 159 6.17 -6.20 -14.89
C PHE A 159 4.73 -6.65 -14.65
N GLY A 160 4.56 -7.96 -14.47
CA GLY A 160 3.28 -8.62 -14.25
C GLY A 160 3.08 -9.10 -12.81
N LEU A 161 2.03 -9.89 -12.59
CA LEU A 161 1.72 -10.51 -11.31
C LEU A 161 2.80 -11.52 -10.87
N GLU A 162 3.35 -12.28 -11.82
CA GLU A 162 4.44 -13.21 -11.53
C GLU A 162 5.72 -12.48 -11.11
N ASP A 163 6.07 -11.38 -11.77
CA ASP A 163 7.25 -10.58 -11.40
C ASP A 163 7.08 -9.96 -10.01
N TYR A 164 5.84 -9.59 -9.64
CA TYR A 164 5.49 -9.16 -8.30
C TYR A 164 5.75 -10.26 -7.26
N ILE A 165 5.27 -11.48 -7.52
CA ILE A 165 5.52 -12.66 -6.65
C ILE A 165 7.04 -12.92 -6.54
N GLU A 166 7.77 -12.84 -7.66
CA GLU A 166 9.22 -13.00 -7.68
C GLU A 166 9.93 -11.93 -6.84
N TYR A 167 9.47 -10.68 -6.88
CA TYR A 167 10.05 -9.60 -6.08
C TYR A 167 9.79 -9.80 -4.58
N VAL A 168 8.60 -10.27 -4.19
CA VAL A 168 8.32 -10.64 -2.80
C VAL A 168 9.29 -11.73 -2.32
N MET A 169 9.48 -12.80 -3.10
CA MET A 169 10.45 -13.85 -2.77
C MET A 169 11.87 -13.29 -2.66
N LYS A 170 12.31 -12.44 -3.61
CA LYS A 170 13.63 -11.79 -3.59
C LYS A 170 13.84 -10.86 -2.38
N CYS A 171 12.77 -10.27 -1.85
CA CYS A 171 12.82 -9.46 -0.63
C CYS A 171 12.96 -10.35 0.60
N LEU A 172 12.17 -11.42 0.71
CA LEU A 172 12.29 -12.41 1.79
C LEU A 172 13.68 -13.06 1.82
N GLN A 173 14.19 -13.49 0.66
CA GLN A 173 15.53 -14.04 0.51
C GLN A 173 16.64 -13.05 0.87
N HIS A 174 16.41 -11.75 0.67
CA HIS A 174 17.37 -10.72 1.08
C HIS A 174 17.39 -10.51 2.60
N ILE A 175 16.22 -10.50 3.23
CA ILE A 175 16.09 -10.35 4.69
C ILE A 175 16.64 -11.59 5.42
N GLY A 176 16.44 -12.77 4.80
CA GLY A 176 16.98 -14.05 5.21
C GLY A 176 16.03 -14.85 6.12
N PRO A 177 16.51 -16.02 6.61
CA PRO A 177 15.71 -16.92 7.44
C PRO A 177 15.18 -16.26 8.72
N GLY A 178 14.00 -16.69 9.16
CA GLY A 178 13.33 -16.14 10.35
C GLY A 178 12.63 -14.80 10.13
N ALA A 179 12.54 -14.32 8.88
CA ALA A 179 11.74 -13.15 8.54
C ALA A 179 10.24 -13.44 8.71
N HIS A 180 9.47 -12.42 9.08
CA HIS A 180 8.02 -12.44 9.05
C HIS A 180 7.52 -11.58 7.90
N VAL A 181 6.35 -11.89 7.35
CA VAL A 181 5.74 -11.10 6.27
C VAL A 181 4.36 -10.61 6.67
N LEU A 182 4.06 -9.37 6.34
CA LEU A 182 2.78 -8.72 6.56
C LEU A 182 2.32 -8.10 5.24
N ALA A 183 1.21 -8.60 4.69
CA ALA A 183 0.62 -8.14 3.44
C ALA A 183 -0.65 -7.34 3.71
N VAL A 184 -0.77 -6.16 3.07
CA VAL A 184 -1.91 -5.26 3.28
C VAL A 184 -2.73 -5.10 2.00
N CYS A 185 -3.97 -5.55 2.00
CA CYS A 185 -4.92 -5.45 0.89
C CYS A 185 -4.53 -6.30 -0.33
N GLN A 186 -4.26 -5.65 -1.46
CA GLN A 186 -3.99 -6.26 -2.76
C GLN A 186 -2.87 -7.33 -2.81
N PRO A 187 -1.77 -7.26 -2.05
CA PRO A 187 -0.66 -8.18 -2.19
C PRO A 187 -0.89 -9.54 -1.54
N GLY A 188 -1.94 -9.73 -0.73
CA GLY A 188 -2.15 -10.98 0.01
C GLY A 188 -2.09 -12.24 -0.86
N PRO A 189 -2.80 -12.35 -2.00
CA PRO A 189 -2.69 -13.51 -2.88
C PRO A 189 -1.27 -13.77 -3.39
N ALA A 190 -0.52 -12.70 -3.73
CA ALA A 190 0.84 -12.81 -4.22
C ALA A 190 1.83 -13.19 -3.11
N VAL A 191 1.63 -12.69 -1.89
CA VAL A 191 2.44 -13.06 -0.71
C VAL A 191 2.17 -14.51 -0.30
N LEU A 192 0.91 -14.94 -0.33
CA LEU A 192 0.55 -16.35 -0.11
C LEU A 192 1.20 -17.25 -1.17
N ALA A 193 1.13 -16.86 -2.44
CA ALA A 193 1.78 -17.59 -3.53
C ALA A 193 3.30 -17.66 -3.36
N ALA A 194 3.96 -16.53 -3.07
CA ALA A 194 5.40 -16.47 -2.81
C ALA A 194 5.80 -17.39 -1.65
N THR A 195 5.03 -17.39 -0.56
CA THR A 195 5.27 -18.24 0.62
C THR A 195 5.10 -19.72 0.29
N ALA A 196 4.07 -20.08 -0.47
CA ALA A 196 3.85 -21.45 -0.94
C ALA A 196 5.00 -21.96 -1.83
N ILE A 197 5.49 -21.11 -2.74
CA ILE A 197 6.61 -21.45 -3.63
C ILE A 197 7.90 -21.66 -2.84
N LEU A 198 8.21 -20.77 -1.89
CA LEU A 198 9.38 -20.91 -1.02
C LEU A 198 9.30 -22.20 -0.20
N ALA A 199 8.12 -22.51 0.35
CA ALA A 199 7.87 -23.72 1.11
C ALA A 199 8.07 -24.99 0.27
N ALA A 200 7.45 -25.05 -0.92
CA ALA A 200 7.55 -26.18 -1.83
C ALA A 200 9.00 -26.43 -2.31
N ARG A 201 9.80 -25.36 -2.43
CA ARG A 201 11.22 -25.44 -2.80
C ARG A 201 12.14 -25.72 -1.62
N GLY A 202 11.63 -25.76 -0.39
CA GLY A 202 12.44 -25.92 0.82
C GLY A 202 13.41 -24.75 1.06
N ASP A 203 13.08 -23.55 0.57
CA ASP A 203 13.91 -22.35 0.70
C ASP A 203 13.89 -21.86 2.16
N GLU A 204 15.06 -21.62 2.74
CA GLU A 204 15.20 -21.13 4.13
C GLU A 204 14.63 -19.72 4.32
N ALA A 205 14.41 -18.98 3.23
CA ALA A 205 13.73 -17.68 3.24
C ALA A 205 12.20 -17.79 3.40
N GLN A 206 11.63 -19.00 3.50
CA GLN A 206 10.24 -19.18 3.90
C GLN A 206 9.98 -18.42 5.22
N PRO A 207 8.99 -17.52 5.27
CA PRO A 207 8.76 -16.68 6.44
C PRO A 207 8.32 -17.51 7.64
N ALA A 208 8.73 -17.10 8.84
CA ALA A 208 8.34 -17.72 10.10
C ALA A 208 6.85 -17.50 10.41
N SER A 209 6.32 -16.32 10.05
CA SER A 209 4.88 -16.08 10.01
C SER A 209 4.45 -15.18 8.86
N MET A 210 3.19 -15.34 8.44
CA MET A 210 2.52 -14.60 7.38
C MET A 210 1.23 -13.99 7.93
N VAL A 211 1.15 -12.66 7.88
CA VAL A 211 -0.03 -11.89 8.30
C VAL A 211 -0.67 -11.29 7.06
N LEU A 212 -1.93 -11.62 6.79
CA LEU A 212 -2.70 -11.13 5.65
C LEU A 212 -3.83 -10.24 6.16
N MET A 213 -3.89 -8.98 5.70
CA MET A 213 -4.86 -8.01 6.20
C MET A 213 -5.75 -7.49 5.07
N GLY A 214 -7.07 -7.68 5.18
CA GLY A 214 -8.06 -7.22 4.21
C GLY A 214 -7.74 -7.64 2.77
N SER A 215 -7.25 -8.86 2.56
CA SER A 215 -6.72 -9.31 1.27
C SER A 215 -7.73 -10.15 0.47
N PRO A 216 -7.83 -9.98 -0.85
CA PRO A 216 -8.79 -10.73 -1.68
C PRO A 216 -8.26 -12.13 -2.02
N ILE A 217 -8.09 -13.01 -1.02
CA ILE A 217 -7.63 -14.40 -1.23
C ILE A 217 -8.69 -15.20 -1.97
N ASP A 218 -9.94 -15.13 -1.51
CA ASP A 218 -11.09 -15.62 -2.26
C ASP A 218 -12.15 -14.52 -2.48
N PRO A 219 -12.05 -13.74 -3.57
CA PRO A 219 -12.96 -12.63 -3.82
C PRO A 219 -14.41 -13.02 -4.13
N ARG A 220 -14.74 -14.32 -4.13
CA ARG A 220 -16.11 -14.83 -4.26
C ARG A 220 -16.87 -14.74 -2.95
N ARG A 221 -16.18 -14.70 -1.81
CA ARG A 221 -16.78 -14.61 -0.48
C ARG A 221 -17.15 -13.16 -0.21
N SER A 222 -18.40 -12.91 0.16
CA SER A 222 -18.91 -11.55 0.47
C SER A 222 -18.47 -10.49 -0.56
N PRO A 223 -18.85 -10.64 -1.85
CA PRO A 223 -18.35 -9.78 -2.91
C PRO A 223 -18.77 -8.32 -2.72
N THR A 224 -17.81 -7.42 -2.83
CA THR A 224 -17.97 -5.97 -2.71
C THR A 224 -18.00 -5.29 -4.08
N VAL A 225 -18.03 -3.95 -4.10
CA VAL A 225 -18.07 -3.16 -5.35
C VAL A 225 -16.87 -3.46 -6.26
N PRO A 226 -15.60 -3.48 -5.79
CA PRO A 226 -14.47 -3.90 -6.59
C PRO A 226 -14.62 -5.30 -7.22
N ASN A 227 -15.10 -6.30 -6.47
CA ASN A 227 -15.26 -7.67 -6.97
C ASN A 227 -16.30 -7.72 -8.12
N ASN A 228 -17.43 -7.04 -7.95
CA ASN A 228 -18.49 -6.99 -8.94
C ASN A 228 -18.06 -6.24 -10.21
N LEU A 229 -17.29 -5.15 -10.08
CA LEU A 229 -16.78 -4.43 -11.24
C LEU A 229 -15.84 -5.32 -12.07
N ALA A 230 -14.92 -6.03 -11.41
CA ALA A 230 -13.95 -6.89 -12.08
C ALA A 230 -14.61 -8.05 -12.84
N THR A 231 -15.72 -8.58 -12.34
CA THR A 231 -16.42 -9.74 -12.91
C THR A 231 -17.49 -9.40 -13.95
N THR A 232 -18.05 -8.18 -13.92
CA THR A 232 -19.13 -7.76 -14.84
C THR A 232 -18.64 -7.29 -16.22
N ARG A 233 -17.33 -7.08 -16.40
CA ARG A 233 -16.73 -6.63 -17.67
C ARG A 233 -15.68 -7.63 -18.16
N PRO A 234 -15.63 -7.96 -19.46
CA PRO A 234 -14.57 -8.80 -20.00
C PRO A 234 -13.22 -8.08 -19.91
N LEU A 235 -12.12 -8.82 -19.78
CA LEU A 235 -10.77 -8.25 -19.66
C LEU A 235 -10.42 -7.24 -20.77
N ARG A 236 -10.83 -7.52 -22.01
CA ARG A 236 -10.64 -6.62 -23.17
C ARG A 236 -11.29 -5.24 -22.98
N TRP A 237 -12.34 -5.14 -22.17
CA TRP A 237 -12.95 -3.86 -21.84
C TRP A 237 -11.98 -3.01 -21.01
N PHE A 238 -11.38 -3.57 -19.96
CA PHE A 238 -10.37 -2.86 -19.17
C PHE A 238 -9.18 -2.44 -20.02
N GLU A 239 -8.66 -3.37 -20.83
CA GLU A 239 -7.55 -3.10 -21.74
C GLU A 239 -7.82 -1.92 -22.69
N ARG A 240 -9.03 -1.82 -23.23
CA ARG A 240 -9.39 -0.75 -24.19
C ARG A 240 -9.72 0.59 -23.53
N ASN A 241 -10.29 0.56 -22.33
CA ASN A 241 -10.86 1.76 -21.71
C ASN A 241 -9.90 2.47 -20.76
N VAL A 242 -8.97 1.76 -20.13
CA VAL A 242 -8.10 2.36 -19.11
C VAL A 242 -6.61 2.20 -19.32
N ILE A 243 -6.19 1.31 -20.21
CA ILE A 243 -4.78 1.21 -20.57
C ILE A 243 -4.45 2.29 -21.60
N THR A 244 -3.44 3.07 -21.29
CA THR A 244 -2.87 4.09 -22.17
C THR A 244 -1.36 3.90 -22.24
N ARG A 245 -0.69 4.74 -23.03
CA ARG A 245 0.76 4.80 -23.11
C ARG A 245 1.29 6.02 -22.37
N VAL A 246 2.42 5.84 -21.71
CA VAL A 246 3.16 6.91 -21.05
C VAL A 246 3.62 7.93 -22.10
N PRO A 247 3.28 9.22 -21.94
CA PRO A 247 3.69 10.28 -22.85
C PRO A 247 5.15 10.73 -22.61
N PRO A 248 5.79 11.43 -23.56
CA PRO A 248 7.06 12.10 -23.27
C PRO A 248 6.84 13.22 -22.23
N PRO A 249 7.86 13.61 -21.44
CA PRO A 249 9.26 13.20 -21.49
C PRO A 249 9.61 12.05 -20.51
N HIS A 250 8.62 11.32 -19.99
CA HIS A 250 8.87 10.34 -18.94
C HIS A 250 9.73 9.15 -19.44
N PRO A 251 10.64 8.61 -18.60
CA PRO A 251 11.51 7.48 -18.99
C PRO A 251 10.76 6.24 -19.48
N GLY A 252 9.56 5.98 -18.94
CA GLY A 252 8.68 4.91 -19.36
C GLY A 252 7.95 5.18 -20.68
N PHE A 253 8.37 6.15 -21.50
CA PHE A 253 7.73 6.52 -22.77
C PHE A 253 7.27 5.29 -23.57
N MET A 254 6.03 5.32 -24.05
CA MET A 254 5.34 4.24 -24.77
C MET A 254 5.00 2.98 -23.97
N ARG A 255 5.44 2.84 -22.71
CA ARG A 255 5.01 1.78 -21.79
C ARG A 255 3.50 1.84 -21.63
N ARG A 256 2.86 0.66 -21.66
CA ARG A 256 1.43 0.51 -21.42
C ARG A 256 1.19 0.56 -19.92
N VAL A 257 0.30 1.45 -19.49
CA VAL A 257 0.02 1.67 -18.08
C VAL A 257 -1.46 1.88 -17.83
N TYR A 258 -1.89 1.54 -16.63
CA TYR A 258 -3.12 2.07 -16.04
C TYR A 258 -2.76 3.31 -15.18
N PRO A 259 -3.06 4.54 -15.65
CA PRO A 259 -2.59 5.76 -14.98
C PRO A 259 -3.19 5.98 -13.61
N GLY A 260 -2.40 6.53 -12.68
CA GLY A 260 -2.85 6.87 -11.33
C GLY A 260 -4.03 7.85 -11.32
N PHE A 261 -4.04 8.85 -12.19
CA PHE A 261 -5.14 9.83 -12.23
C PHE A 261 -6.47 9.21 -12.66
N LEU A 262 -6.44 8.17 -13.52
CA LEU A 262 -7.65 7.44 -13.89
C LEU A 262 -8.18 6.58 -12.72
N GLN A 263 -7.28 6.12 -11.85
CA GLN A 263 -7.63 5.40 -10.62
C GLN A 263 -8.40 6.30 -9.65
N LEU A 264 -7.90 7.52 -9.41
CA LEU A 264 -8.53 8.49 -8.49
C LEU A 264 -9.92 8.94 -8.93
N THR A 265 -10.12 9.16 -10.23
CA THR A 265 -11.39 9.70 -10.74
C THR A 265 -12.54 8.71 -10.66
N GLY A 266 -12.26 7.46 -10.26
CA GLY A 266 -13.23 6.39 -10.25
C GLY A 266 -13.62 5.99 -11.67
N PHE A 267 -13.55 4.69 -11.93
CA PHE A 267 -14.17 4.10 -13.10
C PHE A 267 -15.67 4.40 -13.13
N MET A 268 -16.05 5.45 -13.84
CA MET A 268 -17.29 5.64 -14.58
C MET A 268 -17.18 7.02 -15.21
N THR A 269 -16.76 7.03 -16.47
CA THR A 269 -16.90 8.14 -17.41
C THR A 269 -18.06 9.10 -17.07
N MET A 270 -17.69 10.37 -16.91
CA MET A 270 -18.52 11.57 -17.11
C MET A 270 -19.59 11.87 -16.03
N ASN A 271 -19.17 12.51 -14.94
CA ASN A 271 -19.90 13.63 -14.30
C ASN A 271 -19.04 14.27 -13.19
N LEU A 272 -18.29 15.34 -13.51
CA LEU A 272 -17.39 16.06 -12.59
C LEU A 272 -18.02 16.37 -11.21
N ASP A 273 -19.30 16.73 -11.17
CA ASP A 273 -20.00 17.06 -9.91
C ASP A 273 -20.34 15.83 -9.05
N ARG A 274 -20.63 14.67 -9.66
CA ARG A 274 -20.83 13.41 -8.91
C ARG A 274 -19.51 12.78 -8.47
N HIS A 275 -18.38 13.15 -9.09
CA HIS A 275 -17.07 12.62 -8.75
C HIS A 275 -16.53 13.16 -7.42
N PHE A 276 -16.73 14.45 -7.11
CA PHE A 276 -16.23 15.03 -5.86
C PHE A 276 -16.96 14.45 -4.64
N ASP A 277 -18.29 14.37 -4.68
CA ASP A 277 -19.09 13.78 -3.60
C ASP A 277 -18.81 12.28 -3.41
N ALA A 278 -18.56 11.55 -4.50
CA ALA A 278 -18.18 10.14 -4.43
C ALA A 278 -16.77 9.95 -3.86
N GLN A 279 -15.82 10.83 -4.16
CA GLN A 279 -14.48 10.81 -3.57
C GLN A 279 -14.49 11.17 -2.09
N VAL A 280 -15.27 12.17 -1.69
CA VAL A 280 -15.46 12.54 -0.28
C VAL A 280 -16.16 11.41 0.47
N LYS A 281 -17.20 10.78 -0.10
CA LYS A 281 -17.85 9.61 0.51
C LYS A 281 -16.93 8.41 0.59
N LEU A 282 -16.19 8.09 -0.48
CA LEU A 282 -15.21 7.01 -0.46
C LEU A 282 -14.17 7.29 0.62
N PHE A 283 -13.55 8.47 0.63
CA PHE A 283 -12.63 8.89 1.69
C PHE A 283 -13.24 8.73 3.08
N ASN A 284 -14.45 9.24 3.31
CA ASN A 284 -15.13 9.15 4.60
C ASN A 284 -15.42 7.70 5.01
N ASN A 285 -15.79 6.82 4.07
CA ASN A 285 -15.93 5.38 4.32
C ASN A 285 -14.58 4.73 4.64
N LEU A 286 -13.51 5.11 3.93
CA LEU A 286 -12.17 4.59 4.15
C LEU A 286 -11.68 4.94 5.57
N VAL A 287 -11.92 6.17 6.04
CA VAL A 287 -11.53 6.61 7.39
C VAL A 287 -12.62 6.41 8.45
N GLU A 288 -13.73 5.77 8.12
CA GLU A 288 -14.86 5.64 9.04
C GLU A 288 -14.46 4.83 10.27
N GLY A 289 -14.65 5.43 11.46
CA GLY A 289 -14.37 4.77 12.73
C GLY A 289 -12.87 4.65 13.05
N ASP A 290 -11.98 5.31 12.29
CA ASP A 290 -10.53 5.26 12.50
C ASP A 290 -10.05 6.03 13.76
N GLY A 291 -10.90 6.91 14.30
CA GLY A 291 -10.66 7.70 15.51
C GLY A 291 -9.58 8.78 15.38
N GLU A 292 -9.21 9.18 14.16
CA GLU A 292 -8.16 10.17 13.89
C GLU A 292 -8.67 11.62 13.92
N SER A 293 -7.74 12.58 14.03
CA SER A 293 -8.04 14.01 14.00
C SER A 293 -8.23 14.54 12.57
N ALA A 294 -8.90 15.69 12.42
CA ALA A 294 -9.10 16.32 11.11
C ALA A 294 -7.79 16.65 10.36
N GLU A 295 -6.69 16.92 11.08
CA GLU A 295 -5.38 17.18 10.47
C GLU A 295 -4.73 15.89 9.96
N ALA A 296 -4.88 14.78 10.70
CA ALA A 296 -4.46 13.47 10.24
C ALA A 296 -5.25 13.03 9.01
N HIS A 297 -6.56 13.29 8.98
CA HIS A 297 -7.40 13.08 7.79
C HIS A 297 -6.92 13.92 6.59
N ARG A 298 -6.55 15.19 6.78
CA ARG A 298 -5.99 16.01 5.68
C ARG A 298 -4.69 15.46 5.13
N ARG A 299 -3.75 15.06 6.00
CA ARG A 299 -2.49 14.43 5.56
C ARG A 299 -2.75 13.13 4.82
N PHE A 300 -3.70 12.33 5.30
CA PHE A 300 -4.11 11.10 4.64
C PHE A 300 -4.78 11.37 3.28
N TYR A 301 -5.57 12.43 3.17
CA TYR A 301 -6.15 12.85 1.90
C TYR A 301 -5.08 13.26 0.88
N ASP A 302 -4.10 14.07 1.29
CA ASP A 302 -2.99 14.47 0.43
C ASP A 302 -2.15 13.25 0.01
N GLU A 303 -1.98 12.25 0.90
CA GLU A 303 -1.33 10.96 0.62
C GLU A 303 -2.15 10.10 -0.36
N TYR A 304 -3.47 10.07 -0.20
CA TYR A 304 -4.39 9.36 -1.07
C TYR A 304 -4.39 9.94 -2.49
N LEU A 305 -4.25 11.26 -2.63
CA LEU A 305 -4.12 11.91 -3.94
C LEU A 305 -2.74 11.67 -4.60
N SER A 306 -1.72 11.21 -3.86
CA SER A 306 -0.43 10.82 -4.39
C SER A 306 -0.49 9.45 -5.04
N VAL A 307 -0.78 9.44 -6.34
CA VAL A 307 -0.94 8.21 -7.12
C VAL A 307 0.20 7.93 -8.09
N MET A 308 0.31 6.66 -8.45
CA MET A 308 1.29 6.12 -9.38
C MET A 308 0.63 5.33 -10.51
N ASP A 309 1.30 5.29 -11.67
CA ASP A 309 0.86 4.47 -12.78
C ASP A 309 1.23 3.01 -12.54
N LEU A 310 0.32 2.09 -12.87
CA LEU A 310 0.55 0.65 -12.84
C LEU A 310 0.91 0.15 -14.23
N THR A 311 1.76 -0.87 -14.33
CA THR A 311 1.95 -1.57 -15.61
C THR A 311 0.65 -2.23 -16.06
N ALA A 312 0.41 -2.21 -17.37
CA ALA A 312 -0.80 -2.83 -17.93
C ALA A 312 -0.86 -4.33 -17.65
N GLU A 313 0.30 -5.00 -17.70
CA GLU A 313 0.47 -6.42 -17.42
C GLU A 313 -0.01 -6.75 -16.00
N PHE A 314 0.59 -6.13 -14.99
CA PHE A 314 0.20 -6.35 -13.59
C PHE A 314 -1.27 -6.07 -13.33
N TYR A 315 -1.81 -4.95 -13.83
CA TYR A 315 -3.21 -4.60 -13.63
C TYR A 315 -4.16 -5.61 -14.27
N LEU A 316 -3.94 -5.93 -15.55
CA LEU A 316 -4.82 -6.85 -16.29
C LEU A 316 -4.69 -8.29 -15.78
N GLU A 317 -3.49 -8.73 -15.42
CA GLU A 317 -3.27 -10.04 -14.82
C GLU A 317 -3.90 -10.14 -13.44
N THR A 318 -3.85 -9.08 -12.62
CA THR A 318 -4.55 -9.06 -11.33
C THR A 318 -6.05 -9.23 -11.52
N ILE A 319 -6.67 -8.45 -12.43
CA ILE A 319 -8.10 -8.61 -12.73
C ILE A 319 -8.41 -10.02 -13.22
N ARG A 320 -7.63 -10.53 -14.18
CA ARG A 320 -7.84 -11.84 -14.78
C ARG A 320 -7.66 -12.96 -13.76
N VAL A 321 -6.48 -13.08 -13.16
CA VAL A 321 -6.06 -14.21 -12.33
C VAL A 321 -6.75 -14.20 -10.96
N ILE A 322 -6.83 -13.03 -10.31
CA ILE A 322 -7.36 -12.93 -8.93
C ILE A 322 -8.89 -12.82 -8.95
N PHE A 323 -9.45 -11.90 -9.74
CA PHE A 323 -10.87 -11.54 -9.64
C PHE A 323 -11.79 -12.25 -10.64
N GLN A 324 -11.30 -12.70 -11.81
CA GLN A 324 -12.15 -13.38 -12.80
C GLN A 324 -11.95 -14.90 -12.75
N GLU A 325 -10.71 -15.36 -12.87
CA GLU A 325 -10.33 -16.77 -12.85
C GLU A 325 -10.35 -17.33 -11.43
N HIS A 326 -10.11 -16.49 -10.41
CA HIS A 326 -10.01 -16.94 -9.01
C HIS A 326 -8.97 -18.06 -8.86
N ALA A 327 -7.82 -17.89 -9.52
CA ALA A 327 -6.90 -18.99 -9.76
C ALA A 327 -6.32 -19.56 -8.46
N LEU A 328 -6.00 -18.71 -7.48
CA LEU A 328 -5.43 -19.16 -6.20
C LEU A 328 -6.42 -20.02 -5.39
N PRO A 329 -7.65 -19.56 -5.07
CA PRO A 329 -8.61 -20.36 -4.31
C PRO A 329 -9.21 -21.53 -5.10
N ARG A 330 -8.94 -21.64 -6.42
CA ARG A 330 -9.28 -22.81 -7.23
C ARG A 330 -8.13 -23.81 -7.37
N GLY A 331 -6.94 -23.51 -6.87
CA GLY A 331 -5.75 -24.35 -7.06
C GLY A 331 -5.26 -24.37 -8.51
N GLU A 332 -5.47 -23.28 -9.25
CA GLU A 332 -5.11 -23.12 -10.66
C GLU A 332 -4.03 -22.04 -10.88
N MET A 333 -3.68 -21.27 -9.84
CA MET A 333 -2.65 -20.23 -9.94
C MET A 333 -1.29 -20.85 -10.23
N LYS A 334 -0.59 -20.27 -11.22
CA LYS A 334 0.77 -20.64 -11.56
C LYS A 334 1.74 -19.50 -11.29
N PHE A 335 2.97 -19.86 -10.99
CA PHE A 335 4.13 -18.99 -11.03
C PHE A 335 5.12 -19.58 -12.02
N ARG A 336 5.31 -18.87 -13.14
CA ARG A 336 5.94 -19.41 -14.35
C ARG A 336 5.19 -20.69 -14.76
N ASP A 337 5.89 -21.81 -14.85
CA ASP A 337 5.29 -23.10 -15.21
C ASP A 337 4.94 -23.96 -13.98
N GLU A 338 5.19 -23.48 -12.76
CA GLU A 338 4.95 -24.21 -11.51
C GLU A 338 3.57 -23.87 -10.92
N LEU A 339 2.84 -24.88 -10.46
CA LEU A 339 1.57 -24.68 -9.75
C LEU A 339 1.83 -24.16 -8.33
N VAL A 340 1.09 -23.14 -7.92
CA VAL A 340 1.13 -22.62 -6.56
C VAL A 340 0.24 -23.51 -5.69
N ASP A 341 0.85 -24.21 -4.73
CA ASP A 341 0.17 -25.07 -3.78
C ASP A 341 0.32 -24.57 -2.33
N PRO A 342 -0.66 -23.84 -1.78
CA PRO A 342 -0.64 -23.36 -0.40
C PRO A 342 -0.56 -24.48 0.65
N SER A 343 -0.92 -25.72 0.32
CA SER A 343 -0.84 -26.84 1.27
C SER A 343 0.60 -27.23 1.60
N ALA A 344 1.58 -26.85 0.77
CA ALA A 344 3.00 -27.06 1.01
C ALA A 344 3.57 -26.21 2.18
N ILE A 345 2.80 -25.24 2.69
CA ILE A 345 3.22 -24.37 3.79
C ILE A 345 3.03 -25.12 5.12
N GLU A 346 4.10 -25.68 5.67
CA GLU A 346 4.06 -26.42 6.95
C GLU A 346 4.70 -25.66 8.13
N LYS A 347 5.68 -24.80 7.84
CA LYS A 347 6.53 -24.16 8.88
C LYS A 347 6.02 -22.79 9.31
N THR A 348 5.48 -22.02 8.37
CA THR A 348 4.98 -20.66 8.55
C THR A 348 3.69 -20.65 9.37
N ALA A 349 3.58 -19.75 10.34
CA ALA A 349 2.31 -19.47 11.02
C ALA A 349 1.47 -18.47 10.21
N LEU A 350 0.14 -18.63 10.19
CA LEU A 350 -0.79 -17.79 9.42
C LEU A 350 -1.71 -16.98 10.33
N MET A 351 -1.76 -15.66 10.12
CA MET A 351 -2.76 -14.79 10.70
C MET A 351 -3.55 -14.06 9.62
N THR A 352 -4.88 -14.06 9.71
CA THR A 352 -5.75 -13.22 8.88
C THR A 352 -6.38 -12.12 9.71
N VAL A 353 -6.46 -10.91 9.14
CA VAL A 353 -7.15 -9.78 9.77
C VAL A 353 -8.13 -9.16 8.80
N GLU A 354 -9.39 -9.03 9.21
CA GLU A 354 -10.45 -8.38 8.43
C GLU A 354 -11.17 -7.31 9.24
N GLY A 355 -11.83 -6.36 8.57
CA GLY A 355 -12.68 -5.36 9.21
C GLY A 355 -14.15 -5.75 9.11
N GLU A 356 -14.90 -5.63 10.20
CA GLU A 356 -16.35 -5.94 10.22
C GLU A 356 -17.14 -5.12 9.19
N LYS A 357 -16.71 -3.89 8.90
CA LYS A 357 -17.35 -2.97 7.96
C LYS A 357 -16.52 -2.78 6.68
N ASP A 358 -15.62 -3.72 6.36
CA ASP A 358 -14.78 -3.62 5.16
C ASP A 358 -15.63 -3.72 3.88
N ASP A 359 -15.73 -2.62 3.14
CA ASP A 359 -16.47 -2.49 1.88
C ASP A 359 -15.59 -2.69 0.63
N ILE A 360 -14.32 -3.06 0.82
CA ILE A 360 -13.35 -3.34 -0.24
C ILE A 360 -13.05 -4.84 -0.29
N SER A 361 -12.62 -5.43 0.82
CA SER A 361 -12.35 -6.84 0.98
C SER A 361 -13.30 -7.39 2.04
N GLY A 362 -14.48 -7.82 1.59
CA GLY A 362 -15.53 -8.27 2.50
C GLY A 362 -15.11 -9.45 3.38
N ILE A 363 -15.79 -9.61 4.51
CA ILE A 363 -15.53 -10.69 5.46
C ILE A 363 -15.53 -12.05 4.77
N GLY A 364 -14.53 -12.87 5.07
CA GLY A 364 -14.32 -14.20 4.50
C GLY A 364 -13.29 -14.23 3.36
N GLN A 365 -13.03 -13.12 2.68
CA GLN A 365 -12.11 -13.11 1.53
C GLN A 365 -10.67 -13.42 1.95
N THR A 366 -10.20 -12.84 3.05
CA THR A 366 -8.85 -13.05 3.61
C THR A 366 -8.80 -14.36 4.37
N GLN A 367 -9.84 -14.64 5.16
CA GLN A 367 -9.98 -15.88 5.95
C GLN A 367 -9.86 -17.14 5.11
N ALA A 368 -10.24 -17.09 3.83
CA ALA A 368 -10.08 -18.20 2.89
C ALA A 368 -8.65 -18.74 2.80
N ALA A 369 -7.62 -17.96 3.18
CA ALA A 369 -6.26 -18.46 3.30
C ALA A 369 -6.14 -19.69 4.23
N HIS A 370 -6.93 -19.73 5.32
CA HIS A 370 -6.94 -20.85 6.27
C HIS A 370 -7.41 -22.16 5.62
N ASP A 371 -8.41 -22.09 4.73
CA ASP A 371 -8.90 -23.26 4.00
C ASP A 371 -7.90 -23.78 2.96
N LEU A 372 -7.04 -22.90 2.44
CA LEU A 372 -6.03 -23.24 1.43
C LEU A 372 -4.74 -23.77 2.07
N CYS A 373 -4.32 -23.21 3.20
CA CYS A 373 -3.05 -23.53 3.87
C CYS A 373 -3.18 -24.75 4.79
N THR A 374 -3.66 -25.87 4.27
CA THR A 374 -3.97 -27.08 5.07
C THR A 374 -2.75 -27.73 5.73
N GLY A 375 -1.53 -27.40 5.28
CA GLY A 375 -0.28 -27.85 5.90
C GLY A 375 0.04 -27.13 7.22
N ILE A 376 -0.58 -25.99 7.51
CA ILE A 376 -0.34 -25.22 8.74
C ILE A 376 -1.21 -25.81 9.85
N PRO A 377 -0.65 -26.26 10.99
CA PRO A 377 -1.45 -26.79 12.10
C PRO A 377 -2.29 -25.69 12.75
N ASP A 378 -3.49 -26.03 13.25
CA ASP A 378 -4.43 -25.10 13.90
C ASP A 378 -3.79 -24.23 14.98
N SER A 379 -2.81 -24.76 15.73
CA SER A 379 -2.08 -24.03 16.77
C SER A 379 -1.23 -22.86 16.25
N LYS A 380 -0.96 -22.81 14.95
CA LYS A 380 -0.23 -21.76 14.23
C LYS A 380 -1.14 -20.90 13.35
N GLN A 381 -2.45 -21.08 13.45
CA GLN A 381 -3.45 -20.31 12.72
C GLN A 381 -4.16 -19.34 13.68
N LEU A 382 -4.31 -18.09 13.26
CA LEU A 382 -5.07 -17.08 14.00
C LEU A 382 -5.92 -16.25 13.04
N ASP A 383 -7.24 -16.35 13.19
CA ASP A 383 -8.16 -15.47 12.50
C ASP A 383 -8.65 -14.35 13.42
N TYR A 384 -8.75 -13.12 12.89
CA TYR A 384 -9.25 -11.97 13.62
C TYR A 384 -10.09 -11.03 12.75
N ILE A 385 -11.35 -10.85 13.12
CA ILE A 385 -12.22 -9.80 12.57
C ILE A 385 -12.26 -8.64 13.57
N GLN A 386 -11.79 -7.47 13.18
CA GLN A 386 -11.84 -6.25 13.98
C GLN A 386 -13.25 -5.64 13.94
N PRO A 387 -13.94 -5.49 15.08
CA PRO A 387 -15.25 -4.85 15.12
C PRO A 387 -15.19 -3.36 14.78
N GLY A 388 -16.21 -2.89 14.05
CA GLY A 388 -16.50 -1.48 13.85
C GLY A 388 -15.57 -0.71 12.89
N VAL A 389 -14.63 -1.38 12.22
CA VAL A 389 -13.70 -0.72 11.27
C VAL A 389 -14.00 -1.07 9.82
N GLY A 390 -13.83 -0.10 8.93
CA GLY A 390 -13.73 -0.32 7.48
C GLY A 390 -12.33 -0.77 7.05
N HIS A 391 -12.10 -0.81 5.74
CA HIS A 391 -10.88 -1.37 5.15
C HIS A 391 -9.56 -0.81 5.71
N TYR A 392 -9.42 0.51 5.77
CA TYR A 392 -8.15 1.13 6.24
C TYR A 392 -7.97 1.02 7.76
N GLY A 393 -9.05 0.99 8.53
CA GLY A 393 -8.97 0.83 9.99
C GLY A 393 -8.33 -0.50 10.40
N VAL A 394 -8.25 -1.47 9.48
CA VAL A 394 -7.56 -2.75 9.67
C VAL A 394 -6.03 -2.59 9.80
N PHE A 395 -5.44 -1.56 9.17
CA PHE A 395 -3.98 -1.43 9.07
C PHE A 395 -3.45 -0.02 9.31
N ASN A 396 -4.33 0.96 9.55
CA ASN A 396 -3.97 2.34 9.86
C ASN A 396 -4.97 2.94 10.87
N GLY A 397 -4.66 4.13 11.40
CA GLY A 397 -5.50 4.82 12.38
C GLY A 397 -5.37 4.29 13.81
N SER A 398 -6.24 4.77 14.70
CA SER A 398 -6.15 4.48 16.14
C SER A 398 -6.47 3.03 16.48
N ARG A 399 -7.41 2.41 15.76
CA ARG A 399 -7.80 1.01 15.94
C ARG A 399 -6.65 0.06 15.60
N TRP A 400 -5.97 0.29 14.48
CA TRP A 400 -4.73 -0.41 14.16
C TRP A 400 -3.72 -0.30 15.29
N ARG A 401 -3.39 0.92 15.76
CA ARG A 401 -2.35 1.11 16.79
C ARG A 401 -2.69 0.49 18.14
N ASN A 402 -3.94 0.54 18.56
CA ASN A 402 -4.33 0.19 19.93
C ASN A 402 -4.85 -1.25 20.06
N GLU A 403 -5.34 -1.86 18.99
CA GLU A 403 -6.03 -3.16 19.06
C GLU A 403 -5.41 -4.22 18.13
N ILE A 404 -5.21 -3.89 16.86
CA ILE A 404 -4.76 -4.87 15.85
C ILE A 404 -3.24 -5.06 15.89
N GLN A 405 -2.46 -3.98 15.86
CA GLN A 405 -1.00 -4.05 15.86
C GLN A 405 -0.44 -4.79 17.07
N PRO A 406 -0.96 -4.62 18.30
CA PRO A 406 -0.54 -5.43 19.45
C PRO A 406 -0.77 -6.93 19.24
N ARG A 407 -1.86 -7.34 18.58
CA ARG A 407 -2.13 -8.76 18.24
C ARG A 407 -1.15 -9.28 17.21
N VAL A 408 -0.90 -8.50 16.16
CA VAL A 408 0.09 -8.82 15.12
C VAL A 408 1.47 -8.98 15.75
N ARG A 409 1.88 -8.06 16.63
CA ARG A 409 3.13 -8.14 17.39
C ARG A 409 3.19 -9.42 18.21
N ASP A 410 2.17 -9.72 18.99
CA ASP A 410 2.14 -10.90 19.88
C ASP A 410 2.21 -12.20 19.06
N PHE A 411 1.49 -12.25 17.94
CA PHE A 411 1.52 -13.36 17.00
C PHE A 411 2.91 -13.56 16.37
N ILE A 412 3.56 -12.48 15.93
CA ILE A 412 4.93 -12.51 15.39
C ILE A 412 5.91 -12.99 16.47
N ARG A 413 5.82 -12.48 17.70
CA ARG A 413 6.71 -12.88 18.79
C ARG A 413 6.54 -14.34 19.21
N ALA A 414 5.33 -14.89 19.08
CA ALA A 414 5.04 -16.29 19.40
C ALA A 414 5.59 -17.29 18.36
N ASN A 415 5.95 -16.83 17.15
CA ASN A 415 6.30 -17.68 16.00
C ASN A 415 7.69 -17.38 15.42
N ARG A 416 8.70 -17.20 16.28
CA ARG A 416 10.10 -16.93 15.89
C ARG A 416 10.87 -18.17 15.48
#